data_AF-A0A850RX68-F1
#
_entry.id   AF-A0A850RX68-F1
#
_cell.length_a   1.000
_cell.length_b   1.000
_cell.length_c   1.000
_cell.angle_alpha   90.00
_cell.angle_beta   90.00
_cell.angle_gamma   90.00
#
_symmetry.space_group_name_H-M   'P 1'
#
loop_
_entity.id
_entity.type
_entity.pdbx_description
1 polymer ?
#
loop_
_entity_poly.entity_id
_entity_poly.type
_entity_poly.pdbx_seq_one_letter_code
_entity_poly.pdbx_strand_id
1 'polypeptide(L)'
;MSERLSRLKRSIGLFLFWASWLLWGLMLLVPFVMEADASRVAVTATALLVAAEISFAVSLLLLGRPFYQAFKERIKSLWVKLRGEEKAEATPLD
;
A
#
# COMPACT_ATOMS: atom_id res chain seq x y z
N MET A 1 12.13 -7.56 28.47
CA MET A 1 12.65 -7.98 27.14
C MET A 1 11.55 -8.16 26.08
N SER A 2 10.34 -8.58 26.48
CA SER A 2 9.16 -8.78 25.60
C SER A 2 8.69 -7.54 24.82
N GLU A 3 8.79 -6.34 25.39
CA GLU A 3 8.37 -5.08 24.72
C GLU A 3 9.24 -4.64 23.54
N ARG A 4 10.50 -5.09 23.48
CA ARG A 4 11.38 -4.78 22.34
C ARG A 4 11.05 -5.66 21.14
N LEU A 5 10.73 -6.93 21.40
CA LEU A 5 10.30 -7.89 20.37
C LEU A 5 8.97 -7.49 19.73
N SER A 6 8.01 -6.97 20.51
CA SER A 6 6.73 -6.50 19.98
C SER A 6 6.89 -5.26 19.09
N ARG A 7 7.74 -4.30 19.49
CA ARG A 7 8.09 -3.13 18.66
C ARG A 7 8.84 -3.51 17.39
N LEU A 8 9.77 -4.46 17.47
CA LEU A 8 10.52 -4.92 16.31
C LEU A 8 9.62 -5.62 15.29
N LYS A 9 8.75 -6.55 15.74
CA LYS A 9 7.74 -7.20 14.87
C LYS A 9 6.86 -6.16 14.16
N ARG A 10 6.44 -5.13 14.89
CA ARG A 10 5.62 -4.05 14.35
C ARG A 10 6.39 -3.20 13.33
N SER A 11 7.67 -2.94 13.58
CA SER A 11 8.53 -2.23 12.63
C SER A 11 8.78 -3.04 11.36
N ILE A 12 8.97 -4.36 11.48
CA ILE A 12 9.17 -5.28 10.34
C ILE A 12 7.92 -5.32 9.47
N GLY A 13 6.72 -5.47 10.03
CA GLY A 13 5.52 -5.45 9.20
C GLY A 13 5.27 -4.09 8.54
N LEU A 14 5.53 -2.97 9.22
CA LEU A 14 5.49 -1.64 8.61
C LEU A 14 6.49 -1.50 7.46
N PHE A 15 7.69 -2.05 7.64
CA PHE A 15 8.71 -2.10 6.58
C PHE A 15 8.24 -2.94 5.39
N LEU A 16 7.69 -4.14 5.61
CA LEU A 16 7.15 -4.97 4.52
C LEU A 16 5.96 -4.29 3.80
N PHE A 17 5.14 -3.53 4.53
CA PHE A 17 4.05 -2.76 3.94
C PHE A 17 4.60 -1.68 2.99
N TRP A 18 5.59 -0.91 3.45
CA TRP A 18 6.26 0.09 2.62
C TRP A 18 7.01 -0.53 1.43
N ALA A 19 7.64 -1.68 1.64
CA ALA A 19 8.30 -2.43 0.57
C ALA A 19 7.29 -2.86 -0.50
N SER A 20 6.13 -3.39 -0.11
CA SER A 20 5.07 -3.76 -1.06
C SER A 20 4.59 -2.55 -1.88
N TRP A 21 4.39 -1.40 -1.24
CA TRP A 21 4.04 -0.16 -1.93
C TRP A 21 5.12 0.29 -2.93
N LEU A 22 6.39 0.17 -2.56
CA LEU A 22 7.52 0.42 -3.45
C LEU A 22 7.56 -0.54 -4.64
N LEU A 23 7.31 -1.84 -4.43
CA LEU A 23 7.23 -2.81 -5.53
C LEU A 23 6.10 -2.47 -6.50
N TRP A 24 4.94 -2.04 -5.99
CA TRP A 24 3.82 -1.56 -6.80
C TRP A 24 4.19 -0.32 -7.62
N GLY A 25 4.87 0.65 -7.00
CA GLY A 25 5.39 1.83 -7.70
C GLY A 25 6.44 1.48 -8.75
N LEU A 26 7.34 0.54 -8.43
CA LEU A 26 8.39 0.09 -9.34
C LEU A 26 7.81 -0.66 -10.54
N MET A 27 6.77 -1.49 -10.33
CA MET A 27 6.05 -2.19 -11.39
C MET A 27 5.55 -1.22 -12.48
N LEU A 28 5.01 -0.05 -12.11
CA LEU A 28 4.54 0.96 -13.05
C LEU A 28 5.68 1.59 -13.86
N LEU A 29 6.90 1.60 -13.32
CA LEU A 29 8.08 2.12 -14.00
C LEU A 29 8.74 1.07 -14.91
N VAL A 30 8.50 -0.22 -14.72
CA VAL A 30 9.06 -1.30 -15.54
C VAL A 30 8.91 -1.05 -17.04
N PRO A 31 7.72 -0.73 -17.60
CA PRO A 31 7.59 -0.51 -19.05
C PRO A 31 8.35 0.73 -19.56
N PHE A 32 8.72 1.67 -18.69
CA PHE A 32 9.47 2.88 -19.07
C PHE A 32 10.98 2.73 -18.91
N VAL A 33 11.43 1.86 -17.99
CA VAL A 33 12.84 1.69 -17.63
C VAL A 33 13.45 0.46 -18.31
N MET A 34 12.67 -0.60 -18.55
CA MET A 34 13.16 -1.78 -19.28
C MET A 34 13.00 -1.59 -20.79
N GLU A 35 14.13 -1.44 -21.49
CA GLU A 35 14.22 -1.70 -22.93
C GLU A 35 14.28 -3.21 -23.17
N ALA A 36 13.12 -3.86 -23.14
CA ALA A 36 13.00 -5.30 -23.37
C ALA A 36 11.74 -5.62 -24.18
N ASP A 37 11.69 -6.83 -24.74
CA ASP A 37 10.49 -7.32 -25.43
C ASP A 37 9.26 -7.27 -24.51
N ALA A 38 8.11 -6.95 -25.08
CA ALA A 38 6.84 -6.80 -24.35
C ALA A 38 6.51 -8.03 -23.49
N SER A 39 6.88 -9.23 -23.93
CA SER A 39 6.71 -10.47 -23.17
C SER A 39 7.52 -10.49 -21.89
N ARG A 40 8.79 -10.04 -21.92
CA ARG A 40 9.66 -9.97 -20.74
C ARG A 40 9.18 -8.89 -19.76
N VAL A 41 8.76 -7.73 -20.28
CA VAL A 41 8.17 -6.65 -19.47
C VAL A 41 6.93 -7.15 -18.71
N ALA A 42 6.02 -7.83 -19.40
CA ALA A 42 4.80 -8.37 -18.80
C ALA A 42 5.09 -9.43 -17.71
N VAL A 43 6.03 -10.34 -17.96
CA VAL A 43 6.44 -11.35 -16.97
C VAL A 43 7.04 -10.69 -15.73
N THR A 44 7.96 -9.74 -15.91
CA THR A 44 8.60 -9.02 -14.80
C THR A 44 7.59 -8.21 -13.98
N ALA A 45 6.70 -7.47 -14.66
CA ALA A 45 5.66 -6.70 -13.98
C ALA A 45 4.70 -7.61 -13.19
N THR A 46 4.32 -8.76 -13.75
CA THR A 46 3.46 -9.73 -13.06
C THR A 46 4.18 -10.35 -11.85
N ALA A 47 5.46 -10.71 -11.99
CA ALA A 47 6.25 -11.25 -10.89
C ALA A 47 6.40 -10.22 -9.74
N LEU A 48 6.65 -8.95 -10.08
CA LEU A 48 6.70 -7.85 -9.11
C LEU A 48 5.35 -7.65 -8.41
N LEU A 49 4.24 -7.70 -9.14
CA LEU A 49 2.89 -7.59 -8.59
C LEU A 49 2.61 -8.73 -7.60
N VAL A 50 2.91 -9.96 -7.98
CA VAL A 50 2.71 -11.14 -7.10
C VAL A 50 3.59 -11.04 -5.85
N ALA A 51 4.86 -10.64 -5.99
CA ALA A 51 5.75 -10.43 -4.86
C ALA A 51 5.26 -9.30 -3.94
N ALA A 52 4.70 -8.23 -4.50
CA ALA A 52 4.12 -7.12 -3.76
C ALA A 52 2.91 -7.58 -2.94
N GLU A 53 1.99 -8.35 -3.54
CA GLU A 53 0.81 -8.89 -2.86
C GLU A 53 1.18 -9.86 -1.74
N ILE A 54 2.13 -10.78 -1.97
CA ILE A 54 2.59 -11.70 -0.93
C ILE A 54 3.22 -10.91 0.22
N SER A 55 4.04 -9.90 -0.08
CA SER A 55 4.66 -9.04 0.95
C SER A 55 3.63 -8.24 1.72
N PHE A 56 2.57 -7.77 1.05
CA PHE A 56 1.45 -7.07 1.68
C PHE A 56 0.65 -8.00 2.60
N ALA A 57 0.31 -9.20 2.13
CA ALA A 57 -0.42 -10.20 2.92
C ALA A 57 0.37 -10.63 4.16
N VAL A 58 1.67 -10.92 4.00
CA VAL A 58 2.57 -11.25 5.12
C VAL A 58 2.70 -10.08 6.09
N SER A 59 2.83 -8.85 5.58
CA SER A 59 2.83 -7.64 6.41
C SER A 59 1.56 -7.56 7.24
N LEU A 60 0.38 -7.68 6.61
CA LEU A 60 -0.91 -7.61 7.27
C LEU A 60 -1.06 -8.68 8.36
N LEU A 61 -0.62 -9.90 8.06
CA LEU A 61 -0.63 -11.02 9.00
C LEU A 61 0.32 -10.79 10.19
N LEU A 62 1.51 -10.22 9.95
CA LEU A 62 2.50 -9.91 10.98
C LEU A 62 2.06 -8.75 11.90
N LEU A 63 1.35 -7.77 11.33
CA LEU A 63 0.88 -6.55 12.01
C LEU A 63 -0.44 -6.73 12.75
N GLY A 64 -1.29 -7.64 12.28
CA GLY A 64 -2.50 -8.10 12.94
C GLY A 64 -3.56 -7.03 13.23
N ARG A 65 -4.44 -7.33 14.19
CA ARG A 65 -5.58 -6.48 14.63
C ARG A 65 -5.24 -5.00 14.90
N PRO A 66 -4.16 -4.65 15.64
CA PRO A 66 -3.91 -3.24 15.98
C PRO A 66 -3.52 -2.39 14.77
N PHE A 67 -2.93 -2.98 13.73
CA PHE A 67 -2.67 -2.27 12.48
C PHE A 67 -3.90 -2.17 11.60
N TYR A 68 -4.68 -3.26 11.49
CA TYR A 68 -5.94 -3.24 10.72
C TYR A 68 -6.89 -2.16 11.25
N GLN A 69 -7.00 -2.00 12.57
CA GLN A 69 -7.78 -0.93 13.19
C GLN A 69 -7.24 0.46 12.82
N ALA A 70 -5.94 0.70 12.97
CA ALA A 70 -5.32 1.99 12.61
C ALA A 70 -5.43 2.32 11.11
N PHE A 71 -5.30 1.31 10.25
CA PHE A 71 -5.45 1.44 8.80
C PHE A 71 -6.90 1.77 8.43
N LYS A 72 -7.87 1.06 9.01
CA LYS A 72 -9.30 1.33 8.82
C LYS A 72 -9.68 2.74 9.28
N GLU A 73 -9.13 3.20 10.40
CA GLU A 73 -9.35 4.58 10.88
C GLU A 73 -8.77 5.62 9.92
N ARG A 74 -7.55 5.40 9.40
CA ARG A 74 -6.97 6.29 8.37
C ARG A 74 -7.80 6.32 7.09
N ILE A 75 -8.22 5.16 6.56
CA ILE A 75 -9.08 5.11 5.38
C ILE A 75 -10.41 5.81 5.64
N LYS A 76 -11.04 5.55 6.79
CA LYS A 76 -12.31 6.21 7.16
C LYS A 76 -12.13 7.72 7.24
N SER A 77 -11.04 8.21 7.84
CA SER A 77 -10.73 9.64 7.91
C SER A 77 -10.52 10.26 6.53
N LEU A 78 -9.80 9.57 5.62
CA LEU A 78 -9.61 10.02 4.25
C LEU A 78 -10.92 10.03 3.44
N TRP A 79 -11.76 9.00 3.58
CA TRP A 79 -13.09 8.94 2.97
C TRP A 79 -14.02 10.05 3.46
N VAL A 80 -14.00 10.35 4.75
CA VAL A 80 -14.79 11.46 5.32
C VAL A 80 -14.30 12.81 4.79
N LYS A 81 -12.98 13.01 4.64
CA LYS A 81 -12.43 14.23 4.03
C LYS A 81 -12.87 14.39 2.57
N LEU A 82 -12.72 13.33 1.76
CA LEU A 82 -13.11 13.35 0.34
C LEU A 82 -14.61 13.57 0.14
N ARG A 83 -15.46 12.97 0.99
CA ARG A 83 -16.92 13.21 0.97
C ARG A 83 -17.31 14.60 1.48
N GLY A 84 -16.48 15.22 2.33
CA GLY A 84 -16.70 16.56 2.86
C GLY A 84 -16.56 17.66 1.81
N GLU A 85 -15.66 17.48 0.83
CA GLU A 85 -15.44 18.45 -0.25
C GLU A 85 -16.56 18.42 -1.31
N GLU A 86 -17.20 17.28 -1.56
CA GLU A 86 -18.32 17.15 -2.51
C GLU A 86 -19.53 18.04 -2.13
N LYS A 87 -19.69 18.39 -0.85
CA LYS A 87 -20.80 19.23 -0.37
C LYS A 87 -20.54 20.74 -0.41
N ALA A 88 -19.31 21.18 -0.65
CA ALA A 88 -18.97 22.62 -0.67
C ALA A 88 -19.08 23.22 -2.09
N GLU A 89 -18.95 22.41 -3.15
CA GLU A 89 -18.97 22.84 -4.55
C GLU A 89 -20.36 22.74 -5.22
N ALA A 90 -21.42 22.54 -4.42
CA ALA A 90 -22.82 22.55 -4.89
C ALA A 90 -23.59 23.78 -4.38
N THR A 91 -22.90 24.89 -4.12
CA THR A 91 -23.56 26.18 -3.88
C THR A 91 -23.83 26.81 -5.25
N PRO A 92 -25.10 26.98 -5.67
CA PRO A 92 -25.41 27.60 -6.95
C PRO A 92 -24.99 29.06 -6.88
N LEU A 93 -24.15 29.48 -7.83
CA LEU A 93 -23.96 30.90 -8.14
C LEU A 93 -25.33 31.42 -8.63
N ASP A 94 -25.85 32.35 -7.85
CA ASP A 94 -27.02 33.18 -8.09
C ASP A 94 -26.95 33.96 -9.41
#